data_AF-A0A365PMI0-F1
#
_entry.id   AF-A0A365PMI0-F1
#
_cell.length_a   1.000
_cell.length_b   1.000
_cell.length_c   1.000
_cell.angle_alpha   90.00
_cell.angle_beta   90.00
_cell.angle_gamma   90.00
#
_symmetry.space_group_name_H-M   'P 1'
#
loop_
_entity.id
_entity.type
_entity.pdbx_description
1 polymer ?
#
loop_
_entity_poly.entity_id
_entity_poly.type
_entity_poly.pdbx_seq_one_letter_code
_entity_poly.pdbx_strand_id
1 'polypeptide(L)' 'MAKYITSDQVCEMFGITKVTLWRWEVKTQWGKPFPAPALASAGGGPKRYLLSEVRNWEKQCIGKKAVV' A
#
# COMPACT_ATOMS: atom_id res chain seq x y z
N MET A 1 -1.07 -13.53 -13.47
CA MET A 1 -1.04 -13.04 -12.07
C MET A 1 -0.94 -11.53 -12.07
N ALA A 2 -1.90 -10.82 -11.46
CA ALA A 2 -1.90 -9.36 -11.42
C ALA A 2 -0.65 -8.87 -10.66
N LYS A 3 0.35 -8.38 -11.41
CA LYS A 3 1.61 -7.89 -10.83
C LYS A 3 1.42 -6.57 -10.08
N TYR A 4 0.40 -5.81 -10.46
CA TYR A 4 0.15 -4.46 -9.97
C TYR A 4 -1.29 -4.31 -9.47
N ILE A 5 -1.45 -3.58 -8.37
CA ILE A 5 -2.73 -3.12 -7.85
C ILE A 5 -2.77 -1.60 -7.88
N THR A 6 -3.96 -1.02 -8.07
CA THR A 6 -4.13 0.44 -8.08
C THR A 6 -4.30 0.97 -6.66
N SER A 7 -4.16 2.28 -6.48
CA SER A 7 -4.49 2.94 -5.20
C SER A 7 -5.88 2.59 -4.69
N ASP A 8 -6.84 2.41 -5.57
CA ASP A 8 -8.23 2.10 -5.23
C ASP A 8 -8.34 0.68 -4.64
N GLN A 9 -7.72 -0.30 -5.29
CA GLN A 9 -7.64 -1.66 -4.81
C GLN A 9 -6.87 -1.77 -3.48
N VAL A 10 -5.81 -0.97 -3.30
CA VAL A 10 -5.13 -0.86 -2.00
C VAL A 10 -6.09 -0.33 -0.93
N CYS A 11 -6.87 0.70 -1.25
CA CYS A 11 -7.87 1.25 -0.33
C CYS A 11 -8.90 0.19 0.07
N GLU A 12 -9.41 -0.59 -0.89
CA GLU A 12 -10.33 -1.70 -0.63
C GLU A 12 -9.70 -2.82 0.19
N MET A 13 -8.46 -3.23 -0.12
CA MET A 13 -7.74 -4.29 0.59
C MET A 13 -7.55 -4.00 2.08
N PHE A 14 -7.22 -2.75 2.42
CA PHE A 14 -6.98 -2.34 3.80
C PHE A 14 -8.21 -1.70 4.47
N GLY A 15 -9.33 -1.53 3.73
CA GLY A 15 -10.50 -0.79 4.21
C GLY A 15 -10.18 0.67 4.58
N ILE A 16 -9.22 1.28 3.87
CA ILE A 16 -8.76 2.65 4.13
C ILE A 16 -9.21 3.60 3.02
N THR A 17 -9.10 4.91 3.27
CA THR A 17 -9.33 5.93 2.25
C THR A 17 -8.04 6.33 1.55
N LYS A 18 -8.16 6.97 0.36
CA LYS A 18 -7.02 7.53 -0.39
C LYS A 18 -6.20 8.52 0.43
N VAL A 19 -6.84 9.26 1.34
CA VAL A 19 -6.16 10.19 2.27
C VAL A 19 -5.28 9.42 3.27
N THR A 20 -5.79 8.32 3.82
CA THR A 20 -5.00 7.44 4.70
C THR A 20 -3.83 6.81 3.96
N LEU A 21 -4.06 6.34 2.72
CA LEU A 21 -2.99 5.82 1.86
C LEU A 21 -1.91 6.88 1.60
N TRP A 22 -2.30 8.12 1.27
CA TRP A 22 -1.37 9.23 1.09
C TRP A 22 -0.57 9.55 2.35
N ARG A 23 -1.21 9.51 3.53
CA ARG A 23 -0.51 9.64 4.81
C ARG A 23 0.48 8.51 5.01
N TRP A 24 0.15 7.27 4.63
CA TRP A 24 1.08 6.14 4.75
C TRP A 24 2.28 6.27 3.80
N GLU A 25 2.15 6.94 2.65
CA GLU A 25 3.31 7.27 1.81
C GLU A 25 4.26 8.25 2.51
N VAL A 26 3.75 9.16 3.34
CA VAL A 26 4.55 10.18 4.07
C VAL A 26 5.08 9.64 5.41
N LYS A 27 4.18 9.11 6.24
CA LYS A 27 4.47 8.60 7.58
C LYS A 27 3.43 7.57 8.00
N THR A 28 3.90 6.37 8.25
CA THR A 28 3.08 5.27 8.77
C THR A 28 3.20 5.16 10.28
N GLN A 29 2.14 4.72 10.94
CA GLN A 29 2.15 4.37 12.36
C GLN A 29 3.08 3.19 12.70
N TRP A 30 3.41 2.34 11.71
CA TRP A 30 4.30 1.18 11.89
C TRP A 30 5.79 1.50 11.72
N GLY A 31 6.17 2.78 11.57
CA GLY A 31 7.57 3.19 11.42
C GLY A 31 8.22 2.87 10.08
N LYS A 32 7.50 2.22 9.15
CA LYS A 32 7.98 1.91 7.79
C LYS A 32 7.02 2.46 6.73
N PRO A 33 7.45 3.42 5.90
CA PRO A 33 6.59 4.05 4.90
C PRO A 33 5.97 3.02 3.95
N PHE A 34 4.78 3.32 3.44
CA PHE A 34 4.11 2.46 2.47
C PHE A 34 4.97 2.31 1.21
N PRO A 35 4.97 1.14 0.54
CA PRO A 35 5.74 0.94 -0.67
C PRO A 35 5.42 2.00 -1.72
N ALA A 36 6.48 2.55 -2.31
CA ALA A 36 6.34 3.50 -3.40
C ALA A 36 5.63 2.84 -4.60
N PRO A 37 4.81 3.60 -5.33
CA PRO A 37 4.18 3.08 -6.53
C PRO A 37 5.24 2.73 -7.58
N ALA A 38 5.21 1.50 -8.08
CA ALA A 38 6.16 1.01 -9.08
C ALA A 38 5.99 1.70 -10.44
N LEU A 39 4.80 2.21 -10.72
CA LEU A 39 4.57 3.17 -11.78
C LEU A 39 4.06 4.45 -11.13
N ALA A 40 4.97 5.41 -10.99
CA ALA A 40 4.61 6.78 -10.67
C ALA A 40 3.67 7.27 -11.78
N SER A 41 2.55 7.89 -11.39
CA SER A 41 1.58 8.42 -12.32
C SER A 41 2.21 9.51 -13.19
N ALA A 42 2.73 9.14 -14.36
CA ALA A 42 3.02 10.11 -15.40
C ALA A 42 1.67 10.68 -15.89
N GLY A 43 1.27 11.83 -15.36
CA GLY A 43 0.10 12.59 -15.85
C GLY A 43 -1.25 12.30 -15.19
N GLY A 44 -1.30 12.11 -13.86
CA GLY A 44 -2.59 12.11 -13.12
C GLY A 44 -3.39 10.79 -13.14
N GLY A 45 -2.82 9.72 -13.69
CA GLY A 45 -3.41 8.36 -13.60
C GLY A 45 -3.38 7.76 -12.19
N PRO A 46 -4.06 6.64 -11.93
CA PRO A 46 -4.01 5.95 -10.65
C PRO A 46 -2.62 5.35 -10.42
N LYS A 47 -2.05 5.60 -9.22
CA LYS A 47 -0.76 5.02 -8.83
C LYS A 47 -0.89 3.49 -8.83
N ARG A 48 0.13 2.81 -9.35
CA ARG A 48 0.17 1.34 -9.38
C ARG A 48 1.24 0.84 -8.44
N TYR A 49 0.84 0.02 -7.48
CA TYR A 49 1.69 -0.61 -6.48
C TYR A 49 1.94 -2.06 -6.88
N LEU A 50 3.15 -2.56 -6.61
CA LEU A 50 3.43 -3.98 -6.77
C LEU A 50 2.72 -4.76 -5.66
N LEU A 51 1.89 -5.73 -6.04
CA LEU A 51 1.17 -6.55 -5.06
C LEU A 51 2.14 -7.28 -4.11
N SER A 52 3.29 -7.73 -4.61
CA SER A 52 4.32 -8.37 -3.79
C SER A 52 4.90 -7.42 -2.73
N GLU A 53 5.15 -6.16 -3.09
CA GLU A 53 5.68 -5.15 -2.17
C GLU A 53 4.64 -4.79 -1.11
N VAL A 54 3.37 -4.62 -1.51
CA VAL A 54 2.27 -4.35 -0.58
C VAL A 54 2.07 -5.49 0.41
N ARG A 55 2.09 -6.75 -0.05
CA ARG A 55 2.02 -7.93 0.82
C ARG A 55 3.25 -8.06 1.73
N ASN A 56 4.44 -7.76 1.23
CA ASN A 56 5.66 -7.79 2.04
C ASN A 56 5.63 -6.71 3.12
N TRP A 57 5.15 -5.51 2.79
CA TRP A 57 4.95 -4.41 3.73
C TRP A 57 3.88 -4.76 4.77
N GLU A 58 2.74 -5.30 4.34
CA GLU A 58 1.68 -5.78 5.22
C GLU A 58 2.22 -6.81 6.21
N LYS A 59 2.99 -7.81 5.77
CA LYS A 59 3.61 -8.80 6.67
C LYS A 59 4.54 -8.17 7.70
N GLN A 60 5.31 -7.15 7.31
CA GLN A 60 6.26 -6.49 8.21
C GLN A 60 5.57 -5.55 9.21
N CYS A 61 4.51 -4.87 8.79
CA CYS A 61 3.83 -3.85 9.58
C CYS A 61 2.64 -4.42 10.37
N ILE A 62 1.80 -5.21 9.71
CA ILE A 62 0.53 -5.76 10.23
C ILE A 62 0.70 -7.22 10.67
N GLY A 63 1.59 -7.98 10.03
CA GLY A 63 1.84 -9.41 10.28
C GLY A 63 2.36 -9.79 11.68
N LYS A 64 2.42 -8.85 12.62
CA LYS A 64 2.51 -9.15 14.07
C LYS A 64 1.15 -9.28 14.77
N LYS A 65 0.04 -9.32 14.04
CA LYS A 65 -1.29 -9.52 14.64
C LYS A 65 -1.98 -10.77 14.09
N ALA A 66 -1.62 -11.92 14.64
CA ALA A 66 -2.51 -13.04 15.03
C ALA A 66 -1.73 -14.37 15.13
N VAL A 67 -1.02 -14.57 16.24
CA VAL A 67 -1.06 -15.85 16.95
C VAL A 67 -1.51 -15.47 18.35
N VAL A 68 -2.80 -15.65 18.62
CA VAL A 68 -3.37 -15.86 19.95
C VAL A 68 -4.33 -17.03 19.85
#